data_AF-A0A817RFB2-F1
#
_entry.id   AF-A0A817RFB2-F1
#
_cell.length_a   1.000
_cell.length_b   1.000
_cell.length_c   1.000
_cell.angle_alpha   90.00
_cell.angle_beta   90.00
_cell.angle_gamma   90.00
#
_symmetry.space_group_name_H-M   'P 1'
#
loop_
_entity.id
_entity.type
_entity.pdbx_description
1 polymer ?
#
loop_
_entity_poly.entity_id
_entity_poly.type
_entity_poly.pdbx_seq_one_letter_code
_entity_poly.pdbx_strand_id
1 'polypeptide(L)'
;LCKEACINTEHKPSCIDLIINEPNMRVRITSGYNRGINLSKLIRIYTKFDSRVIKLLRLFRILSKTCNIDKPDLGTLHPIAFHIMVIHFLQQIDPPILPCLHEYVFGIDHVPITMNENQYPEFFRICNVYSREWKSKNTTDIEMLFLQLLSYYVKTFNTKQFVVSIQTRMPVVKIDKNWHSKKLLVEGTF
;
A
#
# COMPACT_ATOMS: atom_id res chain seq x y z
N LEU A 1 -8.02 17.90 -27.01
CA LEU A 1 -7.86 17.95 -25.53
C LEU A 1 -8.37 16.68 -24.85
N CYS A 2 -9.42 16.03 -25.34
CA CYS A 2 -9.85 14.70 -24.88
C CYS A 2 -10.30 13.89 -26.10
N LYS A 3 -9.88 12.63 -26.20
CA LYS A 3 -10.23 11.70 -27.28
C LYS A 3 -11.56 11.00 -26.98
N GLU A 4 -11.69 10.51 -25.75
CA GLU A 4 -12.83 9.73 -25.27
C GLU A 4 -13.09 10.07 -23.80
N ALA A 5 -14.37 10.15 -23.42
CA ALA A 5 -14.80 10.40 -22.06
C ALA A 5 -16.01 9.51 -21.72
N CYS A 6 -15.91 8.73 -20.65
CA CYS A 6 -16.98 7.84 -20.20
C CYS A 6 -17.22 8.02 -18.70
N ILE A 7 -18.49 8.17 -18.31
CA ILE A 7 -18.89 8.09 -16.91
C ILE A 7 -19.02 6.60 -16.57
N ASN A 8 -18.28 6.16 -15.56
CA ASN A 8 -18.36 4.81 -15.04
C ASN A 8 -18.99 4.84 -13.65
N THR A 9 -20.26 4.44 -13.59
CA THR A 9 -21.04 4.34 -12.35
C THR A 9 -20.99 2.95 -11.72
N GLU A 10 -20.49 1.94 -12.46
CA GLU A 10 -20.35 0.56 -11.98
C GLU A 10 -19.13 0.41 -11.05
N HIS A 11 -18.09 1.23 -11.27
CA HIS A 11 -16.97 1.34 -10.33
C HIS A 11 -17.33 2.13 -9.07
N LYS A 12 -16.77 1.72 -7.93
CA LYS A 12 -16.81 2.47 -6.66
C LYS A 12 -15.40 2.95 -6.27
N PRO A 13 -15.19 4.26 -6.03
CA PRO A 13 -16.16 5.36 -6.26
C PRO A 13 -16.43 5.58 -7.76
N SER A 14 -17.58 6.16 -8.09
CA SER A 14 -17.91 6.53 -9.47
C SER A 14 -16.82 7.43 -10.06
N CYS A 15 -16.48 7.20 -11.31
CA CYS A 15 -15.38 7.91 -11.95
C CYS A 15 -15.70 8.35 -13.37
N ILE A 16 -14.94 9.35 -13.84
CA ILE A 16 -14.90 9.76 -15.24
C ILE A 16 -13.57 9.25 -15.80
N ASP A 17 -13.64 8.37 -16.79
CA ASP A 17 -12.47 7.88 -17.52
C ASP A 17 -12.29 8.72 -18.79
N LEU A 18 -11.10 9.28 -18.96
CA LEU A 18 -10.69 10.13 -20.08
C LEU A 18 -9.47 9.53 -20.78
N ILE A 19 -9.38 9.70 -22.09
CA ILE A 19 -8.15 9.46 -22.86
C ILE A 19 -7.66 10.80 -23.43
N ILE A 20 -6.48 11.25 -23.00
CA ILE A 20 -5.87 12.51 -23.48
C ILE A 20 -5.05 12.22 -24.74
N ASN A 21 -5.24 13.00 -25.82
CA ASN A 21 -4.64 12.76 -27.15
C ASN A 21 -3.13 12.49 -27.12
N GLU A 22 -2.34 13.33 -26.44
CA GLU A 22 -0.89 13.20 -26.36
C GLU A 22 -0.47 13.45 -24.90
N PRO A 23 0.04 12.44 -24.16
CA PRO A 23 0.64 11.18 -24.61
C PRO A 23 -0.28 9.93 -24.53
N ASN A 24 -1.46 9.93 -25.17
CA ASN A 24 -2.46 8.85 -25.10
C ASN A 24 -2.69 8.34 -23.66
N MET A 25 -2.83 9.29 -22.73
CA MET A 25 -2.85 9.02 -21.29
C MET A 25 -4.28 8.75 -20.84
N ARG A 26 -4.50 7.58 -20.23
CA ARG A 26 -5.73 7.28 -19.49
C ARG A 26 -5.74 8.03 -18.17
N VAL A 27 -6.77 8.85 -17.96
CA VAL A 27 -6.98 9.62 -16.74
C VAL A 27 -8.31 9.21 -16.13
N ARG A 28 -8.30 8.88 -14.84
CA ARG A 28 -9.49 8.58 -14.06
C ARG A 28 -9.72 9.67 -13.04
N ILE A 29 -10.86 10.35 -13.11
CA ILE A 29 -11.24 11.43 -12.19
C ILE A 29 -12.34 10.90 -11.27
N THR A 30 -12.12 11.01 -9.97
CA THR A 30 -13.07 10.64 -8.91
C THR A 30 -13.33 11.83 -8.01
N SER A 31 -14.57 12.03 -7.57
CA SER A 31 -14.91 13.06 -6.56
C SER A 31 -15.02 12.44 -5.17
N GLY A 32 -14.56 13.16 -4.13
CA GLY A 32 -14.75 12.76 -2.72
C GLY A 32 -13.97 11.54 -2.23
N TYR A 33 -12.94 11.09 -2.95
CA TYR A 33 -12.18 9.88 -2.58
C TYR A 33 -11.02 10.15 -1.60
N ASN A 34 -11.37 10.62 -0.39
CA ASN A 34 -10.39 10.99 0.65
C ASN A 34 -9.46 9.84 1.05
N ARG A 35 -9.99 8.61 1.08
CA ARG A 35 -9.22 7.38 1.39
C ARG A 35 -8.03 7.19 0.46
N GLY A 36 -8.23 7.34 -0.86
CA GLY A 36 -7.16 7.21 -1.85
C GLY A 36 -6.10 8.31 -1.73
N ILE A 37 -6.52 9.53 -1.39
CA ILE A 37 -5.63 10.66 -1.14
C ILE A 37 -4.78 10.39 0.10
N ASN A 38 -5.38 9.96 1.20
CA ASN A 38 -4.70 9.67 2.46
C ASN A 38 -3.74 8.48 2.31
N LEU A 39 -4.14 7.42 1.62
CA LEU A 39 -3.26 6.30 1.28
C LEU A 39 -2.05 6.74 0.46
N SER A 40 -2.27 7.58 -0.55
CA SER A 40 -1.19 8.11 -1.39
C SER A 40 -0.22 8.98 -0.58
N LYS A 41 -0.74 9.81 0.34
CA LYS A 41 0.08 10.60 1.28
C LYS A 41 0.89 9.69 2.20
N LEU A 42 0.28 8.65 2.76
CA LEU A 42 0.95 7.68 3.62
C LEU A 42 2.10 6.96 2.89
N ILE A 43 1.84 6.44 1.68
CA ILE A 43 2.87 5.77 0.86
C ILE A 43 4.00 6.76 0.54
N ARG A 44 3.67 8.00 0.19
CA ARG A 44 4.69 9.05 -0.03
C ARG A 44 5.53 9.30 1.21
N ILE A 45 4.97 9.25 2.41
CA ILE A 45 5.75 9.38 3.64
C ILE A 45 6.68 8.17 3.82
N TYR A 46 6.22 6.94 3.60
CA TYR A 46 7.07 5.75 3.65
C TYR A 46 8.28 5.83 2.70
N THR A 47 8.13 6.46 1.53
CA THR A 47 9.26 6.64 0.60
C THR A 47 10.38 7.54 1.11
N LYS A 48 10.16 8.29 2.20
CA LYS A 48 11.16 9.18 2.80
C LYS A 48 12.06 8.48 3.83
N PHE A 49 11.65 7.30 4.33
CA PHE A 49 12.37 6.59 5.38
C PHE A 49 13.66 5.94 4.87
N ASP A 50 13.64 5.38 3.66
CA ASP A 50 14.79 4.69 3.09
C ASP A 50 14.74 4.73 1.55
N SER A 51 15.89 5.00 0.91
CA SER A 51 15.99 5.11 -0.55
C SER A 51 15.61 3.81 -1.30
N ARG A 52 15.74 2.66 -0.65
CA ARG A 52 15.42 1.33 -1.20
C ARG A 52 13.91 1.13 -1.39
N VAL A 53 13.08 1.85 -0.63
CA VAL A 53 11.62 1.75 -0.68
C VAL A 53 11.10 2.07 -2.08
N ILE A 54 11.50 3.22 -2.65
CA ILE A 54 11.05 3.63 -4.00
C ILE A 54 11.47 2.61 -5.06
N LYS A 55 12.68 2.05 -4.93
CA LYS A 55 13.22 1.07 -5.89
C LYS A 55 12.40 -0.22 -5.83
N LEU A 56 12.14 -0.76 -4.64
CA LEU A 56 11.34 -1.96 -4.46
C LEU A 56 9.88 -1.77 -4.89
N LEU A 57 9.27 -0.61 -4.56
CA LEU A 57 7.93 -0.27 -5.05
C LEU A 57 7.89 -0.31 -6.59
N ARG A 58 8.86 0.30 -7.27
CA ARG A 58 8.93 0.29 -8.73
C ARG A 58 9.14 -1.12 -9.29
N LEU A 59 10.09 -1.88 -8.76
CA LEU A 59 10.37 -3.25 -9.22
C LEU A 59 9.14 -4.15 -9.10
N PHE A 60 8.48 -4.13 -7.94
CA PHE A 60 7.30 -4.94 -7.71
C PHE A 60 6.10 -4.50 -8.56
N ARG A 61 5.99 -3.19 -8.84
CA ARG A 61 4.99 -2.68 -9.79
C ARG A 61 5.26 -3.12 -11.22
N ILE A 62 6.52 -3.07 -11.69
CA ILE A 62 6.88 -3.57 -13.03
C ILE A 62 6.53 -5.05 -13.13
N LEU A 63 6.94 -5.86 -12.14
CA LEU A 63 6.59 -7.28 -12.09
C LEU A 63 5.06 -7.49 -12.19
N SER A 64 4.29 -6.78 -11.36
CA SER A 64 2.84 -6.96 -11.35
C SER A 64 2.17 -6.59 -12.68
N LYS A 65 2.67 -5.56 -13.37
CA LYS A 65 2.19 -5.17 -14.70
C LYS A 65 2.56 -6.21 -15.75
N THR A 66 3.84 -6.64 -15.77
CA THR A 66 4.33 -7.65 -16.73
C THR A 66 3.58 -8.97 -16.58
N CYS A 67 3.24 -9.35 -15.36
CA CYS A 67 2.45 -10.55 -15.07
C CYS A 67 0.94 -10.36 -15.22
N ASN A 68 0.46 -9.15 -15.54
CA ASN A 68 -0.97 -8.81 -15.62
C ASN A 68 -1.79 -9.12 -14.35
N ILE A 69 -1.20 -8.98 -13.17
CA ILE A 69 -1.83 -9.27 -11.87
C ILE A 69 -2.31 -8.01 -11.13
N ASP A 70 -2.35 -6.86 -11.83
CA ASP A 70 -2.71 -5.55 -11.28
C ASP A 70 -3.90 -4.87 -11.99
N LYS A 71 -4.82 -5.69 -12.51
CA LYS A 71 -6.05 -5.30 -13.21
C LYS A 71 -7.29 -5.71 -12.38
N PRO A 72 -7.81 -4.82 -11.51
CA PRO A 72 -9.03 -5.07 -10.72
C PRO A 72 -10.21 -5.52 -11.56
N ASP A 73 -10.36 -4.94 -12.75
CA ASP A 73 -11.45 -5.20 -13.69
C ASP A 73 -11.42 -6.65 -14.21
N LEU A 74 -10.27 -7.33 -14.10
CA LEU A 74 -10.09 -8.75 -14.42
C LEU A 74 -10.02 -9.63 -13.17
N GLY A 75 -10.45 -9.14 -12.01
CA GLY A 75 -10.47 -9.89 -10.74
C GLY A 75 -9.11 -10.05 -10.06
N THR A 76 -8.09 -9.29 -10.47
CA THR A 76 -6.77 -9.28 -9.84
C THR A 76 -6.61 -8.10 -8.86
N LEU A 77 -5.42 -7.90 -8.28
CA LEU A 77 -5.23 -6.90 -7.22
C LEU A 77 -5.23 -5.47 -7.76
N HIS A 78 -5.63 -4.51 -6.92
CA HIS A 78 -5.46 -3.09 -7.25
C HIS A 78 -3.96 -2.74 -7.32
N PRO A 79 -3.52 -1.91 -8.28
CA PRO A 79 -2.15 -1.41 -8.38
C PRO A 79 -1.50 -1.00 -7.06
N ILE A 80 -2.27 -0.29 -6.22
CA ILE A 80 -1.82 0.21 -4.91
C ILE A 80 -1.56 -0.91 -3.90
N ALA A 81 -2.20 -2.07 -4.03
CA ALA A 81 -2.04 -3.21 -3.12
C ALA A 81 -0.60 -3.72 -3.14
N PHE A 82 0.06 -3.70 -4.30
CA PHE A 82 1.48 -4.05 -4.43
C PHE A 82 2.38 -3.09 -3.66
N HIS A 83 2.03 -1.80 -3.54
CA HIS A 83 2.78 -0.87 -2.69
C HIS A 83 2.63 -1.23 -1.21
N ILE A 84 1.41 -1.53 -0.78
CA ILE A 84 1.12 -1.95 0.60
C ILE A 84 1.87 -3.25 0.93
N MET A 85 1.89 -4.21 0.00
CA MET A 85 2.64 -5.46 0.15
C MET A 85 4.14 -5.24 0.35
N VAL A 86 4.76 -4.32 -0.40
CA VAL A 86 6.17 -3.96 -0.22
C VAL A 86 6.38 -3.32 1.15
N ILE A 87 5.53 -2.36 1.54
CA ILE A 87 5.64 -1.67 2.82
C ILE A 87 5.52 -2.68 3.97
N HIS A 88 4.52 -3.55 3.92
CA HIS A 88 4.32 -4.62 4.90
C HIS A 88 5.57 -5.50 5.02
N PHE A 89 6.08 -6.01 3.90
CA PHE A 89 7.32 -6.81 3.92
C PHE A 89 8.48 -6.07 4.61
N LEU A 90 8.69 -4.79 4.27
CA LEU A 90 9.77 -3.98 4.84
C LEU A 90 9.60 -3.66 6.33
N GLN A 91 8.39 -3.76 6.87
CA GLN A 91 8.10 -3.70 8.30
C GLN A 91 8.35 -5.05 9.01
N GLN A 92 8.22 -6.17 8.28
CA GLN A 92 8.33 -7.51 8.84
C GLN A 92 9.75 -8.07 8.84
N ILE A 93 10.60 -7.66 7.89
CA ILE A 93 12.01 -8.07 7.87
C ILE A 93 12.74 -7.67 9.15
N ASP A 94 13.76 -8.46 9.52
CA ASP A 94 14.61 -8.20 10.67
C ASP A 94 16.08 -8.04 10.24
N PRO A 95 16.74 -6.91 10.58
CA PRO A 95 16.15 -5.71 11.17
C PRO A 95 15.18 -4.98 10.22
N PRO A 96 14.16 -4.26 10.73
CA PRO A 96 13.14 -3.61 9.90
C PRO A 96 13.71 -2.44 9.11
N ILE A 97 13.27 -2.29 7.85
CA ILE A 97 13.58 -1.12 7.03
C ILE A 97 12.57 0.00 7.28
N LEU A 98 11.29 -0.34 7.41
CA LEU A 98 10.23 0.61 7.69
C LEU A 98 9.66 0.40 9.09
N PRO A 99 9.32 1.48 9.82
CA PRO A 99 8.56 1.35 11.05
C PRO A 99 7.07 1.14 10.75
N CYS A 100 6.31 0.76 11.77
CA CYS A 100 4.86 0.82 11.73
C CYS A 100 4.37 2.20 12.21
N LEU A 101 3.91 3.05 11.28
CA LEU A 101 3.57 4.43 11.59
C LEU A 101 2.36 4.58 12.52
N HIS A 102 1.38 3.68 12.42
CA HIS A 102 0.20 3.74 13.29
C HIS A 102 0.56 3.33 14.71
N GLU A 103 1.32 2.25 14.90
CA GLU A 103 1.84 1.86 16.22
C GLU A 103 2.73 2.95 16.83
N TYR A 104 3.54 3.64 16.02
CA TYR A 104 4.36 4.76 16.49
C TYR A 104 3.53 5.93 17.02
N VAL A 105 2.43 6.29 16.32
CA VAL A 105 1.60 7.44 16.69
C VAL A 105 0.63 7.12 17.84
N PHE A 106 0.03 5.93 17.83
CA PHE A 106 -1.04 5.58 18.77
C PHE A 106 -0.58 4.69 19.92
N GLY A 107 0.53 3.97 19.76
CA GLY A 107 0.93 2.86 20.63
C GLY A 107 0.43 1.52 20.10
N ILE A 108 1.18 0.45 20.38
CA ILE A 108 0.96 -0.90 19.83
C ILE A 108 -0.46 -1.41 20.15
N ASP A 109 -0.92 -1.22 21.38
CA ASP A 109 -2.23 -1.71 21.86
C ASP A 109 -3.41 -0.76 21.57
N HIS A 110 -3.15 0.35 20.88
CA HIS A 110 -4.12 1.44 20.70
C HIS A 110 -4.29 1.88 19.24
N VAL A 111 -3.78 1.09 18.29
CA VAL A 111 -3.99 1.35 16.86
C VAL A 111 -5.50 1.27 16.55
N PRO A 112 -6.13 2.37 16.10
CA PRO A 112 -7.56 2.37 15.81
C PRO A 112 -7.86 1.56 14.54
N ILE A 113 -8.99 0.85 14.52
CA ILE A 113 -9.49 0.16 13.32
C ILE A 113 -9.73 1.15 12.18
N THR A 114 -10.18 2.36 12.50
CA THR A 114 -10.38 3.45 11.55
C THR A 114 -10.12 4.77 12.26
N MET A 115 -9.38 5.68 11.61
CA MET A 115 -9.12 7.01 12.13
C MET A 115 -10.23 7.98 11.73
N ASN A 116 -10.54 8.93 12.60
CA ASN A 116 -11.42 10.04 12.27
C ASN A 116 -10.72 11.00 11.30
N GLU A 117 -11.47 11.59 10.36
CA GLU A 117 -10.91 12.52 9.35
C GLU A 117 -10.11 13.68 9.97
N ASN A 118 -10.56 14.16 11.13
CA ASN A 118 -9.92 15.25 11.87
C ASN A 118 -8.54 14.88 12.45
N GLN A 119 -8.21 13.58 12.56
CA GLN A 119 -6.94 13.10 13.10
C GLN A 119 -5.85 12.99 12.02
N TYR A 120 -6.22 12.91 10.73
CA TYR A 120 -5.24 12.74 9.65
C TYR A 120 -4.18 13.85 9.55
N PRO A 121 -4.53 15.16 9.68
CA PRO A 121 -3.53 16.22 9.58
C PRO A 121 -2.39 16.04 10.59
N GLU A 122 -2.74 15.76 11.84
CA GLU A 122 -1.77 15.60 12.92
C GLU A 122 -0.98 14.30 12.79
N PHE A 123 -1.64 13.20 12.46
CA PHE A 123 -1.00 11.92 12.17
C PHE A 123 0.07 12.07 11.07
N PHE A 124 -0.26 12.71 9.95
CA PHE A 124 0.71 12.93 8.87
C PHE A 124 1.83 13.88 9.27
N ARG A 125 1.56 14.89 10.12
CA ARG A 125 2.60 15.78 10.65
C ARG A 125 3.63 14.99 11.45
N ILE A 126 3.18 14.17 12.40
CA ILE A 126 4.04 13.33 13.25
C ILE A 126 4.84 12.34 12.39
N CYS A 127 4.19 11.63 11.46
CA CYS A 127 4.87 10.67 10.59
C CYS A 127 5.96 11.33 9.73
N ASN A 128 5.74 12.56 9.25
CA ASN A 128 6.75 13.29 8.48
C ASN A 128 7.97 13.67 9.33
N VAL A 129 7.77 14.08 10.58
CA VAL A 129 8.89 14.36 11.50
C VAL A 129 9.68 13.08 11.74
N TYR A 130 8.98 12.00 12.10
CA TYR A 130 9.58 10.70 12.40
C TYR A 130 10.39 10.13 11.23
N SER A 131 9.95 10.37 9.98
CA SER A 131 10.70 9.94 8.79
C SER A 131 12.13 10.48 8.69
N ARG A 132 12.44 11.58 9.39
CA ARG A 132 13.78 12.17 9.43
C ARG A 132 14.68 11.52 10.49
N GLU A 133 14.07 11.01 11.56
CA GLU A 133 14.72 10.47 12.75
C GLU A 133 15.02 8.97 12.60
N TRP A 134 14.10 8.23 11.98
CA TRP A 134 14.28 6.78 11.79
C TRP A 134 15.51 6.46 10.94
N LYS A 135 16.27 5.47 11.42
CA LYS A 135 17.39 4.84 10.69
C LYS A 135 17.26 3.34 10.81
N SER A 136 17.11 2.67 9.67
CA SER A 136 17.16 1.21 9.64
C SER A 136 18.58 0.73 9.93
N LYS A 137 18.70 -0.35 10.71
CA LYS A 137 19.95 -1.11 10.87
C LYS A 137 20.17 -2.13 9.75
N ASN A 138 19.20 -2.28 8.85
CA ASN A 138 19.27 -3.24 7.75
C ASN A 138 20.21 -2.72 6.65
N THR A 139 21.19 -3.53 6.30
CA THR A 139 22.18 -3.24 5.25
C THR A 139 22.01 -4.10 4.00
N THR A 140 20.93 -4.87 3.89
CA THR A 140 20.68 -5.76 2.74
C THR A 140 20.50 -4.95 1.45
N ASP A 141 21.18 -5.40 0.40
CA ASP A 141 21.12 -4.81 -0.93
C ASP A 141 19.75 -5.01 -1.59
N ILE A 142 19.44 -4.17 -2.58
CA ILE A 142 18.11 -4.09 -3.20
C ILE A 142 17.75 -5.37 -3.95
N GLU A 143 18.72 -5.98 -4.63
CA GLU A 143 18.58 -7.23 -5.37
C GLU A 143 18.15 -8.35 -4.42
N MET A 144 18.84 -8.44 -3.28
CA MET A 144 18.55 -9.44 -2.26
C MET A 144 17.21 -9.16 -1.57
N LEU A 145 16.90 -7.89 -1.26
CA LEU A 145 15.59 -7.51 -0.71
C LEU A 145 14.46 -7.85 -1.67
N PHE A 146 14.67 -7.70 -2.98
CA PHE A 146 13.65 -8.07 -3.97
C PHE A 146 13.41 -9.59 -4.00
N LEU A 147 14.48 -10.40 -3.96
CA LEU A 147 14.34 -11.86 -3.85
C LEU A 147 13.67 -12.27 -2.52
N GLN A 148 14.03 -11.62 -1.42
CA GLN A 148 13.40 -11.85 -0.11
C GLN A 148 11.92 -11.46 -0.12
N LEU A 149 11.54 -10.36 -0.78
CA LEU A 149 10.14 -9.95 -0.96
C LEU A 149 9.33 -11.05 -1.67
N LEU A 150 9.87 -11.61 -2.76
CA LEU A 150 9.22 -12.70 -3.49
C LEU A 150 9.13 -13.96 -2.62
N SER A 151 10.24 -14.34 -1.98
CA SER A 151 10.30 -15.50 -1.08
C SER A 151 9.31 -15.35 0.09
N TYR A 152 9.18 -14.15 0.64
CA TYR A 152 8.26 -13.85 1.74
C TYR A 152 6.81 -14.18 1.35
N TYR A 153 6.33 -13.68 0.21
CA TYR A 153 4.94 -13.92 -0.21
C TYR A 153 4.67 -15.33 -0.76
N VAL A 154 5.71 -16.07 -1.15
CA VAL A 154 5.58 -17.46 -1.64
C VAL A 154 5.70 -18.49 -0.51
N LYS A 155 6.62 -18.28 0.44
CA LYS A 155 7.04 -19.30 1.40
C LYS A 155 6.72 -18.95 2.85
N THR A 156 6.80 -17.66 3.23
CA THR A 156 6.78 -17.25 4.63
C THR A 156 5.40 -16.74 5.07
N PHE A 157 4.80 -15.85 4.28
CA PHE A 157 3.54 -15.22 4.63
C PHE A 157 2.38 -16.20 4.41
N ASN A 158 1.73 -16.59 5.51
CA ASN A 158 0.56 -17.46 5.45
C ASN A 158 -0.66 -16.69 4.92
N THR A 159 -0.75 -16.62 3.60
CA THR A 159 -1.85 -15.96 2.88
C THR A 159 -3.22 -16.53 3.24
N LYS A 160 -3.34 -17.78 3.72
CA LYS A 160 -4.62 -18.37 4.13
C LYS A 160 -5.11 -17.79 5.45
N GLN A 161 -4.22 -17.49 6.38
CA GLN A 161 -4.54 -17.11 7.75
C GLN A 161 -4.50 -15.60 7.98
N PHE A 162 -3.58 -14.89 7.33
CA PHE A 162 -3.29 -13.49 7.66
C PHE A 162 -3.65 -12.50 6.56
N VAL A 163 -3.83 -11.24 6.98
CA VAL A 163 -4.05 -10.06 6.13
C VAL A 163 -2.76 -9.27 6.05
N VAL A 164 -2.43 -8.77 4.86
CA VAL A 164 -1.35 -7.79 4.66
C VAL A 164 -1.84 -6.44 5.18
N SER A 165 -1.32 -6.03 6.34
CA SER A 165 -1.59 -4.73 6.96
C SER A 165 -0.30 -3.95 7.16
N ILE A 166 -0.38 -2.63 7.06
CA ILE A 166 0.72 -1.70 7.35
C ILE A 166 0.43 -0.83 8.58
N GLN A 167 -0.64 -1.16 9.32
CA GLN A 167 -1.07 -0.49 10.55
C GLN A 167 -0.49 -1.15 11.80
N THR A 168 -0.12 -2.43 11.73
CA THR A 168 0.53 -3.14 12.83
C THR A 168 1.60 -4.09 12.30
N ARG A 169 2.63 -4.34 13.12
CA ARG A 169 3.59 -5.40 12.88
C ARG A 169 3.03 -6.77 13.27
N MET A 170 2.10 -6.83 14.21
CA MET A 170 1.48 -8.08 14.63
C MET A 170 0.64 -8.69 13.49
N PRO A 171 0.68 -10.02 13.29
CA PRO A 171 -0.13 -10.66 12.26
C PRO A 171 -1.63 -10.44 12.48
N VAL A 172 -2.33 -9.87 11.49
CA VAL A 172 -3.78 -9.66 11.53
C VAL A 172 -4.49 -10.90 10.96
N VAL A 173 -5.34 -11.55 11.76
CA VAL A 173 -6.04 -12.78 11.34
C VAL A 173 -7.28 -12.44 10.51
N LYS A 174 -7.57 -13.24 9.47
CA LYS A 174 -8.75 -13.01 8.60
C LYS A 174 -10.09 -13.19 9.28
N ILE A 175 -10.16 -14.03 10.31
CA ILE A 175 -11.38 -14.33 11.06
C ILE A 175 -11.89 -13.05 11.73
N ASP A 176 -10.97 -12.25 12.28
CA ASP A 176 -11.27 -10.96 12.91
C ASP A 176 -11.91 -9.94 11.93
N LYS A 177 -11.83 -10.21 10.63
CA LYS A 177 -12.39 -9.37 9.55
C LYS A 177 -13.53 -10.06 8.77
N ASN A 178 -13.99 -11.26 9.14
CA ASN A 178 -15.02 -12.04 8.42
C ASN A 178 -14.71 -12.30 6.93
N TRP A 179 -13.43 -12.49 6.56
CA TRP A 179 -12.97 -12.59 5.15
C TRP A 179 -12.53 -13.99 4.71
N HIS A 180 -13.39 -15.00 4.88
CA HIS A 180 -13.03 -16.42 4.74
C HIS A 180 -12.73 -16.93 3.31
N SER A 181 -13.08 -16.18 2.23
CA SER A 181 -13.07 -16.71 0.85
C SER A 181 -11.95 -16.22 -0.08
N LYS A 182 -11.10 -15.26 0.33
CA LYS A 182 -10.08 -14.65 -0.54
C LYS A 182 -8.67 -15.17 -0.26
N LYS A 183 -7.92 -15.54 -1.31
CA LYS A 183 -6.58 -16.16 -1.19
C LYS A 183 -5.52 -15.21 -0.60
N LEU A 184 -5.48 -13.94 -1.02
CA LEU A 184 -4.61 -12.90 -0.45
C LEU A 184 -5.46 -11.65 -0.16
N LEU A 185 -5.27 -11.06 1.02
CA LEU A 185 -6.00 -9.89 1.48
C LEU A 185 -5.02 -8.79 1.84
N VAL A 186 -5.27 -7.59 1.32
CA VAL A 186 -4.49 -6.40 1.58
C VAL A 186 -5.44 -5.34 2.12
N GLU A 187 -5.13 -4.82 3.31
CA GLU A 187 -5.98 -3.85 4.00
C GLU A 187 -6.01 -2.50 3.25
N GLY A 188 -7.20 -1.93 3.10
CA GLY A 188 -7.34 -0.52 2.72
C GLY A 188 -7.08 0.34 3.95
N THR A 189 -5.93 1.01 4.00
CA THR A 189 -5.44 1.65 5.23
C THR A 189 -6.25 2.88 5.72
N PHE A 190 -7.36 3.25 5.08
CA PHE A 190 -8.20 4.42 5.38
C PHE A 190 -9.63 4.21 4.86
#